data_AF-A0A8T3PWT8-F1
#
_entry.id   AF-A0A8T3PWT8-F1
#
_cell.length_a   1.000
_cell.length_b   1.000
_cell.length_c   1.000
_cell.angle_alpha   90.00
_cell.angle_beta   90.00
_cell.angle_gamma   90.00
#
_symmetry.space_group_name_H-M   'P 1'
#
loop_
_entity.id
_entity.type
_entity.pdbx_description
1 polymer ?
#
loop_
_entity_poly.entity_id
_entity_poly.type
_entity_poly.pdbx_seq_one_letter_code
_entity_poly.pdbx_strand_id
1 'polypeptide(L)'
;MRSKAFGAIVLAGILSLAVFSTVSAAHWDRTELVAGNPSCDGGFKYENPLGGDIVDGTLTVPGGSIAIDVTQTSAGPVFSFVATGFVVSQVTVKGGPNALLYFYEPPVVSDSGLHSPVNVKNGKWYGLSHLCFYGDDKKAPPKK
;
A
#
# COMPACT_ATOMS: atom_id res chain seq x y z
N MET A 1 -57.46 1.06 44.42
CA MET A 1 -57.84 1.13 42.99
C MET A 1 -56.82 1.99 42.24
N ARG A 2 -56.30 1.49 41.10
CA ARG A 2 -55.85 2.17 39.84
C ARG A 2 -55.78 3.72 39.88
N SER A 3 -54.83 4.48 39.31
CA SER A 3 -53.89 4.32 38.18
C SER A 3 -53.02 5.61 38.06
N LYS A 4 -51.75 5.48 37.61
CA LYS A 4 -50.94 6.28 36.62
C LYS A 4 -51.04 7.83 36.57
N ALA A 5 -50.00 8.64 36.34
CA ALA A 5 -48.92 8.51 35.35
C ALA A 5 -47.71 9.46 35.60
N PHE A 6 -46.64 9.14 34.86
CA PHE A 6 -45.29 9.72 34.77
C PHE A 6 -45.22 11.06 34.01
N GLY A 7 -44.13 11.80 34.21
CA GLY A 7 -43.62 12.78 33.24
C GLY A 7 -42.17 13.19 33.57
N ALA A 8 -41.20 12.50 32.98
CA ALA A 8 -39.77 12.88 33.02
C ALA A 8 -39.39 13.51 31.67
N ILE A 9 -38.76 14.69 31.71
CA ILE A 9 -38.17 15.35 30.54
C ILE A 9 -36.71 14.89 30.42
N VAL A 10 -36.40 14.15 29.36
CA VAL A 10 -35.04 13.76 28.98
C VAL A 10 -34.53 14.79 27.96
N LEU A 11 -33.48 15.55 28.29
CA LEU A 11 -32.70 16.29 27.29
C LEU A 11 -31.69 15.34 26.64
N ALA A 12 -31.87 15.10 25.34
CA ALA A 12 -30.94 14.34 24.51
C ALA A 12 -29.77 15.22 24.06
N GLY A 13 -28.55 14.90 24.50
CA GLY A 13 -27.31 15.37 23.89
C GLY A 13 -26.84 14.36 22.85
N ILE A 14 -26.80 14.77 21.58
CA ILE A 14 -26.39 13.92 20.46
C ILE A 14 -24.88 13.69 20.55
N LEU A 15 -24.46 12.47 20.88
CA LEU A 15 -23.09 12.00 20.77
C LEU A 15 -22.83 11.60 19.31
N SER A 16 -22.19 12.48 18.55
CA SER A 16 -21.78 12.18 17.17
C SER A 16 -20.70 11.09 17.18
N LEU A 17 -21.10 9.86 16.86
CA LEU A 17 -20.20 8.74 16.66
C LEU A 17 -19.45 8.94 15.34
N ALA A 18 -18.18 9.33 15.40
CA ALA A 18 -17.32 9.36 14.22
C ALA A 18 -17.14 7.93 13.71
N VAL A 19 -17.78 7.61 12.59
CA VAL A 19 -17.53 6.37 11.84
C VAL A 19 -16.16 6.49 11.17
N PHE A 20 -15.13 5.96 11.81
CA PHE A 20 -13.84 5.72 11.15
C PHE A 20 -14.03 4.54 10.22
N SER A 21 -14.24 4.81 8.92
CA SER A 21 -14.19 3.77 7.91
C SER A 21 -12.79 3.17 7.91
N THR A 22 -12.65 1.95 8.40
CA THR A 22 -11.42 1.17 8.21
C THR A 22 -11.33 0.86 6.73
N VAL A 23 -10.59 1.67 5.96
CA VAL A 23 -10.15 1.28 4.63
C VAL A 23 -9.24 0.07 4.84
N SER A 24 -9.74 -1.13 4.53
CA SER A 24 -8.85 -2.27 4.35
C SER A 24 -8.09 -2.01 3.06
N ALA A 25 -6.78 -1.78 3.15
CA ALA A 25 -5.92 -1.94 1.99
C ALA A 25 -6.09 -3.38 1.47
N ALA A 26 -6.13 -3.55 0.15
CA ALA A 26 -6.18 -4.87 -0.45
C ALA A 26 -4.82 -5.53 -0.23
N HIS A 27 -4.77 -6.58 0.56
CA HIS A 27 -3.53 -7.26 0.90
C HIS A 27 -3.12 -8.19 -0.24
N TRP A 28 -1.82 -8.27 -0.55
CA TRP A 28 -1.27 -9.22 -1.52
C TRP A 28 -1.69 -10.67 -1.23
N ASP A 29 -1.89 -11.46 -2.30
CA ASP A 29 -2.27 -12.88 -2.20
C ASP A 29 -1.06 -13.78 -1.89
N ARG A 30 0.10 -13.38 -2.40
CA ARG A 30 1.36 -14.11 -2.27
C ARG A 30 2.52 -13.12 -2.19
N THR A 31 3.52 -13.48 -1.39
CA THR A 31 4.85 -12.87 -1.43
C THR A 31 5.91 -13.90 -1.77
N GLU A 32 6.93 -13.50 -2.54
CA GLU A 32 8.10 -14.32 -2.82
C GLU A 32 9.39 -13.54 -2.53
N LEU A 33 10.30 -14.15 -1.77
CA LEU A 33 11.65 -13.63 -1.59
C LEU A 33 12.55 -14.18 -2.71
N VAL A 34 13.09 -13.29 -3.54
CA VAL A 34 14.00 -13.66 -4.62
C VAL A 34 15.42 -13.26 -4.29
N ALA A 35 16.36 -14.14 -4.59
CA ALA A 35 17.78 -13.88 -4.42
C ALA A 35 18.25 -12.85 -5.46
N GLY A 36 19.03 -11.87 -5.01
CA GLY A 36 19.47 -10.78 -5.88
C GLY A 36 18.39 -9.73 -6.13
N ASN A 37 18.75 -8.78 -6.99
CA ASN A 37 17.93 -7.60 -7.30
C ASN A 37 17.51 -7.64 -8.77
N PRO A 38 16.48 -8.43 -9.15
CA PRO A 38 16.12 -8.70 -10.55
C PRO A 38 15.84 -7.42 -11.34
N SER A 39 16.10 -7.39 -12.65
CA SER A 39 15.81 -6.20 -13.47
C SER A 39 14.32 -5.82 -13.44
N CYS A 40 14.04 -4.55 -13.74
CA CYS A 40 12.68 -4.01 -13.78
C CYS A 40 12.02 -4.19 -15.15
N ASP A 41 12.39 -5.24 -15.88
CA ASP A 41 12.04 -5.37 -17.29
C ASP A 41 10.53 -5.64 -17.43
N GLY A 42 9.85 -4.84 -18.26
CA GLY A 42 8.39 -4.90 -18.42
C GLY A 42 7.60 -4.22 -17.30
N GLY A 43 8.27 -3.65 -16.29
CA GLY A 43 7.66 -2.88 -15.20
C GLY A 43 7.96 -1.39 -15.27
N PHE A 44 7.33 -0.63 -14.38
CA PHE A 44 7.61 0.79 -14.16
C PHE A 44 8.46 0.96 -12.91
N LYS A 45 9.70 1.44 -13.09
CA LYS A 45 10.67 1.61 -12.00
C LYS A 45 10.43 2.93 -11.27
N TYR A 46 10.42 2.89 -9.95
CA TYR A 46 10.51 4.07 -9.07
C TYR A 46 11.75 3.96 -8.17
N GLU A 47 12.52 5.04 -8.12
CA GLU A 47 13.76 5.15 -7.34
C GLU A 47 14.01 6.60 -6.97
N ASN A 48 14.87 6.83 -5.97
CA ASN A 48 15.31 8.18 -5.63
C ASN A 48 16.33 8.67 -6.68
N PRO A 49 16.05 9.76 -7.42
CA PRO A 49 16.98 10.26 -8.46
C PRO A 49 18.29 10.80 -7.89
N LEU A 50 18.34 11.11 -6.59
CA LEU A 50 19.55 11.53 -5.88
C LEU A 50 20.33 10.34 -5.30
N GLY A 51 19.85 9.11 -5.51
CA GLY A 51 20.36 7.91 -4.86
C GLY A 51 19.90 7.78 -3.41
N GLY A 52 20.23 6.63 -2.81
CA GLY A 52 19.81 6.28 -1.45
C GLY A 52 18.40 5.70 -1.39
N ASP A 53 17.77 5.80 -0.21
CA ASP A 53 16.44 5.25 0.01
C ASP A 53 15.36 6.07 -0.70
N ILE A 54 14.30 5.37 -1.09
CA ILE A 54 13.09 5.93 -1.66
C ILE A 54 12.36 6.76 -0.62
N VAL A 55 11.82 7.88 -1.09
CA VAL A 55 10.92 8.78 -0.37
C VAL A 55 9.60 8.89 -1.13
N ASP A 56 8.64 9.56 -0.50
CA ASP A 56 7.34 9.87 -1.07
C ASP A 56 7.46 10.47 -2.48
N GLY A 57 6.48 10.17 -3.31
CA GLY A 57 6.36 10.82 -4.60
C GLY A 57 5.37 10.15 -5.52
N THR A 58 5.56 10.34 -6.82
CA THR A 58 4.62 9.89 -7.83
C THR A 58 5.38 9.38 -9.04
N LEU A 59 5.02 8.17 -9.47
CA LEU A 59 5.47 7.57 -10.71
C LEU A 59 4.41 7.77 -11.80
N THR A 60 4.76 8.43 -12.90
CA THR A 60 3.88 8.51 -14.07
C THR A 60 3.94 7.21 -14.86
N VAL A 61 2.78 6.68 -15.21
CA VAL A 61 2.63 5.47 -16.04
C VAL A 61 1.71 5.76 -17.23
N PRO A 62 1.74 4.97 -18.31
CA PRO A 62 0.83 5.15 -19.43
C PRO A 62 -0.63 5.13 -18.99
N GLY A 63 -1.33 6.26 -19.20
CA GLY A 63 -2.74 6.41 -18.83
C GLY A 63 -3.00 6.77 -17.37
N GLY A 64 -1.96 7.01 -16.56
CA GLY A 64 -2.14 7.14 -15.12
C GLY A 64 -0.92 7.57 -14.32
N SER A 65 -1.04 7.39 -13.01
CA SER A 65 0.04 7.59 -12.05
C SER A 65 -0.06 6.63 -10.88
N ILE A 66 1.05 6.44 -10.17
CA ILE A 66 1.13 5.69 -8.92
C ILE A 66 1.72 6.63 -7.87
N ALA A 67 0.90 7.05 -6.92
CA ALA A 67 1.35 7.79 -5.75
C ALA A 67 1.95 6.82 -4.75
N ILE A 68 3.09 7.18 -4.15
CA ILE A 68 3.86 6.35 -3.23
C ILE A 68 4.12 7.17 -1.97
N ASP A 69 3.79 6.60 -0.81
CA ASP A 69 3.97 7.22 0.51
C ASP A 69 4.79 6.28 1.38
N VAL A 70 5.93 6.75 1.88
CA VAL A 70 6.90 6.00 2.67
C VAL A 70 6.83 6.44 4.13
N THR A 71 6.50 5.49 5.00
CA THR A 71 6.46 5.70 6.45
C THR A 71 7.60 4.97 7.14
N GLN A 72 8.33 5.67 8.01
CA GLN A 72 9.35 5.04 8.85
C GLN A 72 8.72 4.35 10.06
N THR A 73 9.09 3.09 10.30
CA THR A 73 8.66 2.34 11.49
C THR A 73 9.87 1.87 12.31
N SER A 74 9.62 1.34 13.51
CA SER A 74 10.68 0.73 14.33
C SER A 74 11.36 -0.47 13.67
N ALA A 75 10.65 -1.16 12.77
CA ALA A 75 11.15 -2.31 12.00
C ALA A 75 11.87 -1.90 10.71
N GLY A 76 11.72 -0.66 10.24
CA GLY A 76 12.25 -0.15 8.98
C GLY A 76 11.20 0.61 8.17
N PRO A 77 11.55 1.10 6.97
CA PRO A 77 10.58 1.77 6.09
C PRO A 77 9.52 0.80 5.57
N VAL A 78 8.27 1.24 5.60
CA VAL A 78 7.17 0.68 4.81
C VAL A 78 6.73 1.70 3.78
N PHE A 79 6.03 1.25 2.75
CA PHE A 79 5.32 2.16 1.86
C PHE A 79 3.90 1.68 1.55
N SER A 80 3.11 2.63 1.09
CA SER A 80 1.83 2.38 0.43
C SER A 80 1.85 2.94 -0.99
N PHE A 81 0.97 2.43 -1.83
CA PHE A 81 0.76 2.98 -3.15
C PHE A 81 -0.72 3.15 -3.46
N VAL A 82 -1.02 4.15 -4.29
CA VAL A 82 -2.34 4.34 -4.91
C VAL A 82 -2.14 4.62 -6.40
N ALA A 83 -2.63 3.71 -7.24
CA ALA A 83 -2.64 3.80 -8.69
C ALA A 83 -3.94 4.43 -9.20
N THR A 84 -3.81 5.36 -10.13
CA THR A 84 -4.93 5.99 -10.85
C THR A 84 -4.75 5.76 -12.33
N GLY A 85 -5.75 5.20 -13.01
CA GLY A 85 -5.67 4.88 -14.45
C GLY A 85 -4.79 3.65 -14.78
N PHE A 86 -4.36 2.93 -13.75
CA PHE A 86 -3.52 1.74 -13.82
C PHE A 86 -3.98 0.73 -12.75
N VAL A 87 -3.78 -0.56 -13.00
CA VAL A 87 -3.98 -1.64 -12.01
C VAL A 87 -2.68 -2.41 -11.88
N VAL A 88 -2.34 -2.78 -10.66
CA VAL A 88 -1.07 -3.41 -10.28
C VAL A 88 -1.33 -4.89 -10.02
N SER A 89 -0.64 -5.75 -10.76
CA SER A 89 -0.65 -7.22 -10.58
C SER A 89 0.56 -7.71 -9.79
N GLN A 90 1.65 -6.94 -9.79
CA GLN A 90 2.83 -7.23 -8.99
C GLN A 90 3.59 -5.97 -8.58
N VAL A 91 4.18 -6.02 -7.38
CA VAL A 91 5.18 -5.05 -6.94
C VAL A 91 6.46 -5.77 -6.52
N THR A 92 7.59 -5.42 -7.11
CA THR A 92 8.92 -5.85 -6.65
C THR A 92 9.52 -4.76 -5.77
N VAL A 93 9.87 -5.11 -4.54
CA VAL A 93 10.44 -4.21 -3.54
C VAL A 93 11.86 -4.63 -3.22
N LYS A 94 12.83 -3.79 -3.59
CA LYS A 94 14.26 -4.09 -3.41
C LYS A 94 14.84 -3.38 -2.20
N GLY A 95 15.62 -4.13 -1.43
CA GLY A 95 16.45 -3.59 -0.35
C GLY A 95 17.52 -4.59 0.05
N GLY A 96 18.73 -4.10 0.35
CA GLY A 96 19.86 -4.97 0.63
C GLY A 96 20.20 -5.90 -0.56
N PRO A 97 20.52 -7.18 -0.31
CA PRO A 97 20.99 -8.09 -1.35
C PRO A 97 19.87 -8.76 -2.17
N ASN A 98 18.60 -8.63 -1.77
CA ASN A 98 17.47 -9.42 -2.29
C ASN A 98 16.24 -8.52 -2.58
N ALA A 99 15.18 -9.11 -3.12
CA ALA A 99 13.90 -8.44 -3.31
C ALA A 99 12.69 -9.25 -2.81
N LEU A 100 11.62 -8.56 -2.41
CA LEU A 100 10.31 -9.17 -2.17
C LEU A 100 9.37 -8.85 -3.35
N LEU A 101 8.72 -9.88 -3.90
CA LEU A 101 7.71 -9.76 -4.94
C LEU A 101 6.34 -9.95 -4.29
N TYR A 102 5.48 -8.96 -4.41
CA TYR A 102 4.09 -8.99 -3.96
C TYR A 102 3.20 -9.20 -5.17
N PHE A 103 2.33 -10.21 -5.13
CA PHE A 103 1.43 -10.56 -6.23
C PHE A 103 -0.03 -10.30 -5.84
N TYR A 104 -0.83 -9.89 -6.83
CA TYR A 104 -2.24 -9.54 -6.68
C TYR A 104 -3.07 -10.19 -7.79
N GLU A 105 -4.01 -11.04 -7.41
CA GLU A 105 -4.99 -11.73 -8.25
C GLU A 105 -6.37 -11.72 -7.54
N PRO A 106 -7.28 -10.79 -7.90
CA PRO A 106 -7.18 -9.87 -9.04
C PRO A 106 -6.21 -8.70 -8.81
N PRO A 107 -5.74 -8.02 -9.89
CA PRO A 107 -4.95 -6.81 -9.79
C PRO A 107 -5.63 -5.70 -8.98
N VAL A 108 -4.84 -4.93 -8.23
CA VAL A 108 -5.33 -3.91 -7.29
C VAL A 108 -4.95 -2.50 -7.73
N VAL A 109 -5.61 -1.49 -7.16
CA VAL A 109 -5.25 -0.08 -7.34
C VAL A 109 -4.53 0.51 -6.14
N SER A 110 -4.45 -0.19 -5.01
CA SER A 110 -3.75 0.31 -3.83
C SER A 110 -3.43 -0.81 -2.85
N ASP A 111 -2.30 -0.68 -2.18
CA ASP A 111 -1.95 -1.48 -1.00
C ASP A 111 -1.05 -0.66 -0.06
N SER A 112 -0.82 -1.13 1.16
CA SER A 112 -0.08 -0.47 2.22
C SER A 112 0.72 -1.45 3.08
N GLY A 113 1.74 -0.95 3.77
CA GLY A 113 2.55 -1.77 4.67
C GLY A 113 3.56 -2.66 3.94
N LEU A 114 3.77 -2.43 2.64
CA LEU A 114 4.80 -3.14 1.88
C LEU A 114 6.18 -2.71 2.35
N HIS A 115 7.09 -3.67 2.40
CA HIS A 115 8.46 -3.44 2.88
C HIS A 115 9.47 -4.23 2.05
N SER A 116 10.75 -3.87 2.20
CA SER A 116 11.88 -4.61 1.63
C SER A 116 12.18 -5.90 2.41
N PRO A 117 13.04 -6.80 1.92
CA PRO A 117 13.43 -7.99 2.69
C PRO A 117 13.93 -7.69 4.10
N VAL A 118 13.73 -8.65 5.00
CA VAL A 118 14.29 -8.60 6.35
C VAL A 118 15.80 -8.83 6.29
N ASN A 119 16.56 -7.95 6.94
CA ASN A 119 17.94 -8.18 7.28
C ASN A 119 18.02 -9.16 8.45
N VAL A 120 18.36 -10.41 8.13
CA VAL A 120 18.46 -11.52 9.10
C VAL A 120 19.45 -11.26 10.24
N LYS A 121 20.37 -10.29 10.10
CA LYS A 121 21.33 -9.95 11.15
C LYS A 121 20.72 -9.15 12.30
N ASN A 122 19.64 -8.42 12.06
CA ASN A 122 19.03 -7.54 13.07
C ASN A 122 17.50 -7.61 13.12
N GLY A 123 16.86 -8.42 12.28
CA GLY A 123 15.41 -8.61 12.25
C GLY A 123 14.62 -7.41 11.70
N LYS A 124 15.30 -6.39 11.16
CA LYS A 124 14.68 -5.19 10.58
C LYS A 124 14.63 -5.29 9.06
N TRP A 125 13.71 -4.59 8.42
CA TRP A 125 13.71 -4.43 6.97
C TRP A 125 14.92 -3.61 6.52
N TYR A 126 15.45 -3.93 5.34
CA TYR A 126 16.42 -3.05 4.68
C TYR A 126 15.77 -1.71 4.29
N GLY A 127 16.60 -0.74 3.90
CA GLY A 127 16.12 0.46 3.20
C GLY A 127 15.42 0.11 1.88
N LEU A 128 14.49 0.96 1.44
CA LEU A 128 13.79 0.82 0.15
C LEU A 128 14.67 1.43 -0.94
N SER A 129 15.27 0.63 -1.82
CA SER A 129 16.15 1.16 -2.88
C SER A 129 15.46 1.35 -4.22
N HIS A 130 14.59 0.41 -4.61
CA HIS A 130 13.90 0.41 -5.89
C HIS A 130 12.53 -0.26 -5.74
N LEU A 131 11.53 0.29 -6.39
CA LEU A 131 10.23 -0.35 -6.59
C LEU A 131 10.03 -0.59 -8.09
N CYS A 132 9.42 -1.73 -8.44
CA CYS A 132 8.94 -1.99 -9.78
C CYS A 132 7.47 -2.36 -9.73
N PHE A 133 6.65 -1.60 -10.44
CA PHE A 133 5.21 -1.85 -10.56
C PHE A 133 4.91 -2.50 -11.90
N TYR A 134 4.22 -3.63 -11.85
CA TYR A 134 3.77 -4.36 -13.02
C TYR A 134 2.25 -4.33 -13.06
N GLY A 135 1.71 -4.11 -14.26
CA GLY A 135 0.27 -4.14 -14.49
C GLY A 135 -0.15 -5.42 -15.19
N ASP A 136 -1.43 -5.73 -15.11
CA ASP A 136 -2.06 -6.68 -16.02
C ASP A 136 -2.25 -6.00 -17.40
N ASP A 137 -1.91 -6.70 -18.47
CA ASP A 137 -2.15 -6.26 -19.85
C ASP A 137 -3.66 -6.23 -20.18
N LYS A 138 -4.48 -6.89 -19.36
CA LYS A 138 -5.93 -6.65 -19.26
C LYS A 138 -6.15 -5.31 -18.55
N LYS A 139 -5.96 -4.21 -19.29
CA LYS A 139 -6.27 -2.84 -18.86
C LYS A 139 -7.50 -2.78 -17.96
N ALA A 140 -7.39 -2.08 -16.84
CA ALA A 140 -8.53 -1.70 -16.01
C ALA A 140 -9.66 -1.16 -16.89
N PRO A 141 -10.92 -1.59 -16.70
CA PRO A 141 -12.02 -1.03 -17.48
C PRO A 141 -12.04 0.49 -17.32
N PRO A 142 -12.23 1.27 -18.40
CA PRO A 142 -12.26 2.72 -18.30
C PRO A 142 -13.33 3.12 -17.29
N LYS A 143 -12.97 4.01 -16.37
CA LYS A 143 -13.95 4.63 -15.45
C LYS A 143 -14.97 5.37 -16.33
N LYS A 144 -16.22 4.90 -16.31
CA LYS A 144 -17.35 5.55 -16.99
C LYS A 144 -17.70 6.88 -16.33
#